data_AF-A0A3C0EZ06-F1
#
_entry.id   AF-A0A3C0EZ06-F1
#
_cell.length_a   1.000
_cell.length_b   1.000
_cell.length_c   1.000
_cell.angle_alpha   90.00
_cell.angle_beta   90.00
_cell.angle_gamma   90.00
#
_symmetry.space_group_name_H-M   'P 1'
#
loop_
_entity.id
_entity.type
_entity.pdbx_description
1 polymer ?
#
loop_
_entity_poly.entity_id
_entity_poly.type
_entity_poly.pdbx_seq_one_letter_code
_entity_poly.pdbx_strand_id
1 'polypeptide(L)'
;MNSPPIQVLRKQTIIVRVLTLLFVFSSLSACANFSWNPLNWFGGDEEVNPPVELQTIQAEVSLRTEWSVSIGNGQGSNYTEITPAIDGDLIFAA
;
A
#
# COMPACT_ATOMS: atom_id res chain seq x y z
N MET A 1 -55.57 -19.93 23.91
CA MET A 1 -54.37 -19.19 23.44
C MET A 1 -53.23 -19.60 24.36
N ASN A 2 -52.40 -20.56 23.93
CA ASN A 2 -51.42 -21.20 24.80
C ASN A 2 -50.06 -20.55 24.58
N SER A 3 -49.62 -19.72 25.54
CA SER A 3 -48.28 -19.11 25.50
C SER A 3 -47.21 -20.19 25.59
N PRO A 4 -46.18 -20.17 24.72
CA PRO A 4 -45.12 -21.18 24.76
C PRO A 4 -44.29 -21.02 26.05
N PRO A 5 -43.82 -22.14 26.65
CA PRO A 5 -43.05 -22.10 27.90
C PRO A 5 -41.71 -21.38 27.68
N ILE A 6 -41.28 -20.61 28.68
CA ILE A 6 -40.09 -19.73 28.67
C ILE A 6 -38.81 -20.44 28.17
N GLN A 7 -38.71 -21.75 28.39
CA GLN A 7 -37.59 -22.59 27.92
C GLN A 7 -37.51 -22.70 26.39
N VAL A 8 -38.64 -22.69 25.68
CA VAL A 8 -38.72 -22.77 24.21
C VAL A 8 -38.25 -21.45 23.58
N LEU A 9 -38.64 -20.32 24.18
CA LEU A 9 -38.21 -18.99 23.74
C LEU A 9 -36.70 -18.81 23.88
N ARG A 10 -36.11 -19.27 24.99
CA ARG A 10 -34.65 -19.22 25.23
C ARG A 10 -33.86 -20.11 24.26
N LYS A 11 -34.38 -21.29 23.92
CA LYS A 11 -33.78 -22.21 22.95
C LYS A 11 -33.84 -21.64 21.53
N GLN A 12 -34.96 -21.01 21.16
CA GLN A 12 -35.13 -20.33 19.87
C GLN A 12 -34.17 -19.13 19.74
N THR A 13 -33.99 -18.32 20.78
CA THR A 13 -33.03 -17.19 20.73
C THR A 13 -31.58 -17.66 20.56
N ILE A 14 -31.18 -18.76 21.19
CA ILE A 14 -29.83 -19.33 21.04
C ILE A 14 -29.62 -19.85 19.61
N ILE A 15 -30.59 -20.59 19.07
CA ILE A 15 -30.51 -21.12 17.70
C ILE A 15 -30.42 -19.98 16.68
N VAL A 16 -31.25 -18.94 16.82
CA VAL A 16 -31.20 -17.77 15.93
C VAL A 16 -29.85 -17.08 16.03
N ARG A 17 -29.32 -16.85 17.24
CA ARG A 17 -27.99 -16.22 17.41
C ARG A 17 -26.86 -17.05 16.82
N VAL A 18 -26.88 -18.36 17.02
CA VAL A 18 -25.87 -19.27 16.45
C VAL A 18 -25.93 -19.27 14.92
N LEU A 19 -27.14 -19.29 14.34
CA LEU A 19 -27.32 -19.21 12.90
C LEU A 19 -26.90 -17.85 12.33
N THR A 20 -27.18 -16.74 13.04
CA THR A 20 -26.71 -15.41 12.65
C THR A 20 -25.18 -15.33 12.68
N LEU A 21 -24.54 -15.86 13.73
CA LEU A 21 -23.07 -15.86 13.83
C LEU A 21 -22.41 -16.72 12.75
N LEU A 22 -22.97 -17.90 12.45
CA LEU A 22 -22.50 -18.75 11.35
C LEU A 22 -22.65 -18.08 9.99
N PHE A 23 -23.78 -17.42 9.74
CA PHE A 23 -24.00 -16.70 8.50
C PHE A 23 -23.03 -15.51 8.32
N VAL A 24 -22.79 -14.74 9.38
CA VAL A 24 -21.80 -13.67 9.39
C VAL A 24 -20.41 -14.23 9.10
N PHE A 25 -20.01 -15.32 9.75
CA PHE A 25 -18.70 -15.92 9.57
C PHE A 25 -18.47 -16.42 8.12
N SER A 26 -19.47 -17.06 7.52
CA SER A 26 -19.42 -17.51 6.12
C SER A 26 -19.41 -16.36 5.11
N SER A 27 -20.02 -15.22 5.44
CA SER A 27 -20.01 -14.03 4.57
C SER A 27 -18.66 -13.31 4.55
N LEU A 28 -17.85 -13.43 5.61
CA LEU A 28 -16.52 -12.82 5.69
C LEU A 28 -15.44 -13.63 4.94
N SER A 29 -15.68 -14.92 4.64
CA SER A 29 -14.67 -15.77 3.98
C SER A 29 -14.77 -15.82 2.46
N ALA A 30 -15.77 -15.18 1.85
CA ALA A 30 -16.09 -15.36 0.42
C ALA A 30 -15.11 -14.67 -0.57
N CYS A 31 -14.18 -13.85 -0.09
CA CYS A 31 -13.17 -13.18 -0.95
C CYS A 31 -11.71 -13.52 -0.59
N ALA A 32 -11.48 -14.45 0.34
CA ALA A 32 -10.12 -14.79 0.75
C ALA A 32 -9.59 -15.96 -0.08
N ASN A 33 -8.69 -15.68 -1.03
CA ASN A 33 -7.66 -16.64 -1.43
C ASN A 33 -6.68 -16.80 -0.25
N PHE A 34 -7.13 -17.44 0.84
CA PHE A 34 -6.36 -17.59 2.07
C PHE A 34 -5.22 -18.58 1.83
N SER A 35 -4.03 -18.04 1.56
CA SER A 35 -2.80 -18.83 1.55
C SER A 35 -2.43 -19.20 2.97
N TRP A 36 -2.13 -20.47 3.26
CA TRP A 36 -1.57 -20.89 4.55
C TRP A 36 -0.08 -20.52 4.70
N ASN A 37 0.53 -19.97 3.65
CA ASN A 37 1.88 -19.46 3.68
C ASN A 37 1.88 -17.97 4.05
N PRO A 38 2.38 -17.58 5.24
CA PRO A 38 2.44 -16.17 5.67
C PRO A 38 3.25 -15.26 4.73
N LEU A 39 4.15 -15.84 3.92
CA LEU A 39 4.95 -15.09 2.94
C LEU A 39 4.11 -14.60 1.76
N ASN A 40 3.04 -15.31 1.40
CA ASN A 40 2.17 -14.91 0.28
C ASN A 40 1.21 -13.78 0.65
N TRP A 41 1.06 -13.41 1.94
CA TRP A 41 0.18 -12.33 2.37
C TRP A 41 0.78 -10.94 2.13
N PHE A 42 2.10 -10.89 2.00
CA PHE A 42 2.87 -9.64 1.90
C PHE A 42 3.86 -9.63 0.73
N GLY A 43 3.93 -10.70 -0.07
CA GLY A 43 4.92 -10.82 -1.14
C GLY A 43 4.67 -12.01 -2.08
N GLY A 44 3.41 -12.40 -2.26
CA GLY A 44 3.04 -13.33 -3.33
C GLY A 44 3.02 -12.55 -4.63
N ASP A 45 4.10 -12.68 -5.38
CA ASP A 45 4.39 -12.02 -6.65
C ASP A 45 4.74 -10.54 -6.41
N GLU A 46 6.04 -10.26 -6.46
CA GLU A 46 6.55 -8.90 -6.56
C GLU A 46 5.90 -8.29 -7.82
N GLU A 47 4.81 -7.57 -7.65
CA GLU A 47 4.26 -6.73 -8.71
C GLU A 47 5.21 -5.56 -8.88
N VAL A 48 6.37 -5.87 -9.46
CA VAL A 48 7.35 -4.92 -9.92
C VAL A 48 6.60 -4.13 -10.97
N ASN A 49 6.21 -2.91 -10.61
CA ASN A 49 5.71 -1.94 -11.56
C ASN A 49 6.95 -1.19 -12.10
N PRO A 50 7.61 -1.69 -13.16
CA PRO A 50 8.79 -1.03 -13.68
C PRO A 50 8.42 0.39 -14.13
N PRO A 51 9.34 1.35 -14.02
CA PRO A 51 9.17 2.64 -14.67
C PRO A 51 8.88 2.44 -16.16
N VAL A 52 7.99 3.28 -16.71
CA VAL A 52 7.77 3.30 -18.16
C VAL A 52 9.06 3.72 -18.86
N GLU A 53 9.33 3.12 -20.01
CA GLU A 53 10.44 3.51 -20.85
C GLU A 53 10.38 4.99 -21.25
N LEU A 54 11.55 5.60 -21.39
CA LEU A 54 11.67 6.99 -21.82
C LEU A 54 11.05 7.14 -23.22
N GLN A 55 10.08 8.05 -23.34
CA GLN A 55 9.44 8.35 -24.62
C GLN A 55 10.19 9.47 -25.33
N THR A 56 10.21 9.41 -26.65
CA THR A 56 10.73 10.50 -27.47
C THR A 56 9.87 11.74 -27.29
N ILE A 57 10.51 12.87 -26.99
CA ILE A 57 9.89 14.18 -26.96
C ILE A 57 10.41 15.04 -28.11
N GLN A 58 9.54 15.90 -28.66
CA GLN A 58 9.96 16.97 -29.56
C GLN A 58 10.59 18.08 -28.70
N ALA A 59 11.91 18.20 -28.71
CA ALA A 59 12.60 19.21 -27.90
C ALA A 59 12.34 20.63 -28.47
N GLU A 60 11.69 21.48 -27.68
CA GLU A 60 11.45 22.89 -28.03
C GLU A 60 12.65 23.79 -27.69
N VAL A 61 13.44 23.37 -26.70
CA VAL A 61 14.61 24.10 -26.19
C VAL A 61 15.76 23.13 -25.94
N SER A 62 16.99 23.57 -26.21
CA SER A 62 18.21 22.83 -25.89
C SER A 62 18.89 23.42 -24.66
N LEU A 63 19.22 22.56 -23.69
CA LEU A 63 19.93 22.96 -22.47
C LEU A 63 21.44 22.82 -22.68
N ARG A 64 22.21 23.86 -22.32
CA ARG A 64 23.68 23.84 -22.29
C ARG A 64 24.15 23.86 -20.84
N THR A 65 24.93 22.85 -20.46
CA THR A 65 25.60 22.83 -19.14
C THR A 65 26.82 23.75 -19.18
N GLU A 66 26.82 24.80 -18.37
CA GLU A 66 27.94 25.76 -18.30
C GLU A 66 29.12 25.20 -17.49
N TRP A 67 28.85 24.52 -16.38
CA TRP A 67 29.85 23.83 -15.56
C TRP A 67 29.22 22.67 -14.80
N SER A 68 30.06 21.75 -14.32
CA SER A 68 29.65 20.62 -13.49
C SER A 68 30.73 20.34 -12.45
N VAL A 69 30.33 20.02 -11.22
CA VAL A 69 31.22 19.69 -10.10
C VAL A 69 30.62 18.55 -9.29
N SER A 70 31.47 17.64 -8.82
CA SER A 70 31.07 16.51 -7.97
C SER A 70 31.35 16.83 -6.51
N ILE A 71 30.33 16.70 -5.65
CA ILE A 71 30.43 16.88 -4.19
C ILE A 71 30.11 15.55 -3.51
N GLY A 72 31.13 14.90 -2.92
CA GLY A 72 30.95 13.63 -2.20
C GLY A 72 30.24 12.54 -3.00
N ASN A 73 29.40 11.75 -2.34
CA ASN A 73 28.47 10.78 -2.95
C ASN A 73 27.03 11.32 -3.08
N GLY A 74 26.84 12.63 -2.85
CA GLY A 74 25.52 13.25 -2.74
C GLY A 74 24.60 12.51 -1.77
N GLN A 75 23.40 12.18 -2.24
CA GLN A 75 22.39 11.47 -1.44
C GLN A 75 22.68 9.97 -1.28
N GLY A 76 23.50 9.38 -2.16
CA GLY A 76 23.71 7.95 -2.23
C GLY A 76 22.38 7.19 -2.42
N SER A 77 22.19 6.10 -1.68
CA SER A 77 20.95 5.29 -1.68
C SER A 77 20.00 5.63 -0.52
N ASN A 78 20.21 6.75 0.16
CA ASN A 78 19.36 7.15 1.29
C ASN A 78 18.08 7.82 0.81
N TYR A 79 17.05 7.81 1.64
CA TYR A 79 15.78 8.49 1.40
C TYR A 79 15.77 9.91 2.00
N THR A 80 16.82 10.70 1.74
CA THR A 80 16.89 12.11 2.15
C THR A 80 16.38 13.05 1.05
N GLU A 81 16.30 14.34 1.31
CA GLU A 81 16.08 15.36 0.28
C GLU A 81 17.11 16.46 0.53
N ILE A 82 18.25 16.37 -0.16
CA ILE A 82 19.31 17.38 -0.08
C ILE A 82 19.21 18.27 -1.32
N THR A 83 18.84 19.53 -1.09
CA THR A 83 18.64 20.50 -2.17
C THR A 83 19.73 21.56 -2.08
N PRO A 84 20.55 21.75 -3.13
CA PRO A 84 21.47 22.86 -3.18
C PRO A 84 20.75 24.21 -3.01
N ALA A 85 21.35 25.13 -2.27
CA ALA A 85 20.82 26.47 -2.06
C ALA A 85 21.71 27.52 -2.74
N ILE A 86 21.09 28.62 -3.18
CA ILE A 86 21.79 29.73 -3.83
C ILE A 86 21.55 31.00 -3.00
N ASP A 87 22.62 31.72 -2.68
CA ASP A 87 22.58 33.05 -2.07
C ASP A 87 23.57 33.97 -2.80
N GLY A 88 23.03 34.95 -3.54
CA GLY A 88 23.80 35.80 -4.44
C GLY A 88 24.57 34.98 -5.49
N ASP A 89 25.89 35.12 -5.50
CA ASP A 89 26.81 34.45 -6.43
C ASP A 89 27.34 33.10 -5.89
N LEU A 90 26.81 32.62 -4.75
CA LEU A 90 27.29 31.41 -4.08
C LEU A 90 26.27 30.28 -4.17
N ILE A 91 26.78 29.08 -4.42
CA ILE A 91 26.00 27.83 -4.43
C ILE A 91 26.51 26.94 -3.30
N PHE A 92 25.60 26.55 -2.42
CA PHE A 92 25.86 25.68 -1.28
C PHE A 92 25.27 24.31 -1.56
N ALA A 93 26.10 23.26 -1.52
CA ALA A 93 25.72 21.87 -1.74
C ALA A 93 26.42 20.97 -0.72
N ALA A 94 25.82 19.82 -0.42
CA ALA A 94 26.29 18.83 0.54
C ALA A 94 26.16 17.41 -0.01
#